data_AF-A0A842TDH4-F1
#
_entry.id   AF-A0A842TDH4-F1
#
_cell.length_a   1.000
_cell.length_b   1.000
_cell.length_c   1.000
_cell.angle_alpha   90.00
_cell.angle_beta   90.00
_cell.angle_gamma   90.00
#
_symmetry.space_group_name_H-M   'P 1'
#
loop_
_entity.id
_entity.type
_entity.pdbx_description
1 polymer ?
#
loop_
_entity_poly.entity_id
_entity_poly.type
_entity_poly.pdbx_seq_one_letter_code
_entity_poly.pdbx_strand_id
1 'polypeptide(L)'
;MYGLYIDTDRNYIYACGQSIFLIFPLNGSNLPETPTTLALGFNGMCVEKISNSRLAIGGNNLYVSFVDISNLNNLSLIGSVILGEIVYALYYTEESGTELFAAGDDIGLMIIDFSSYTNPLYLGSMGSTTSIPDGWGIDKKEDYILLAGGSRGVFIYNYDDCLSLSRPDLEISGYTIALILVSLIGICLLMVRRIKKY
;
A
#
# COMPACT_ATOMS: atom_id res chain seq x y z
N MET A 1 -11.78 -13.28 0.64
CA MET A 1 -10.37 -12.87 0.68
C MET A 1 -10.25 -11.65 -0.19
N TYR A 2 -9.75 -10.55 0.35
CA TYR A 2 -9.71 -9.26 -0.35
C TYR A 2 -8.27 -8.85 -0.65
N GLY A 3 -7.33 -9.15 0.26
CA GLY A 3 -5.91 -8.90 0.09
C GLY A 3 -5.11 -10.20 0.03
N LEU A 4 -4.07 -10.21 -0.81
CA LEU A 4 -3.14 -11.33 -0.96
C LEU A 4 -1.73 -10.80 -1.27
N TYR A 5 -0.72 -11.40 -0.67
CA TYR A 5 0.69 -11.14 -0.95
C TYR A 5 1.43 -12.48 -1.06
N ILE A 6 2.27 -12.64 -2.08
CA ILE A 6 3.07 -13.86 -2.31
C ILE A 6 4.51 -13.55 -1.94
N ASP A 7 5.00 -14.17 -0.86
CA ASP A 7 6.40 -14.10 -0.44
C ASP A 7 7.17 -15.28 -1.06
N THR A 8 7.73 -15.06 -2.23
CA THR A 8 8.50 -16.08 -2.97
C THR A 8 9.79 -16.49 -2.28
N ASP A 9 10.38 -15.60 -1.48
CA ASP A 9 11.65 -15.87 -0.80
C ASP A 9 11.45 -16.87 0.35
N ARG A 10 10.28 -16.80 0.99
CA ARG A 10 9.94 -17.66 2.13
C ARG A 10 8.93 -18.75 1.79
N ASN A 11 8.45 -18.81 0.55
CA ASN A 11 7.41 -19.74 0.12
C ASN A 11 6.13 -19.65 0.98
N TYR A 12 5.63 -18.43 1.18
CA TYR A 12 4.36 -18.19 1.86
C TYR A 12 3.40 -17.37 0.99
N ILE A 13 2.10 -17.61 1.18
CA ILE A 13 1.05 -16.68 0.76
C ILE A 13 0.42 -16.09 2.02
N TYR A 14 0.44 -14.76 2.09
CA TYR A 14 -0.27 -14.00 3.11
C TYR A 14 -1.61 -13.56 2.54
N ALA A 15 -2.69 -13.74 3.28
CA ALA A 15 -4.03 -13.43 2.80
C ALA A 15 -4.89 -12.84 3.92
N CYS A 16 -5.71 -11.86 3.60
CA CYS A 16 -6.67 -11.29 4.54
C CYS A 16 -8.08 -11.17 3.96
N GLY A 17 -9.08 -11.22 4.83
CA GLY A 17 -10.48 -10.97 4.49
C GLY A 17 -11.42 -11.49 5.56
N GLN A 18 -12.68 -11.02 5.57
CA GLN A 18 -13.74 -11.53 6.47
C GLN A 18 -13.28 -11.73 7.94
N SER A 19 -12.64 -10.72 8.54
CA SER A 19 -12.15 -10.78 9.93
C SER A 19 -11.04 -11.78 10.23
N ILE A 20 -10.38 -12.33 9.21
CA ILE A 20 -9.27 -13.27 9.37
C ILE A 20 -8.05 -12.86 8.53
N PHE A 21 -6.87 -13.15 9.07
CA PHE A 21 -5.60 -13.18 8.38
C PHE A 21 -5.07 -14.62 8.35
N LEU A 22 -4.51 -15.02 7.21
CA LEU A 22 -4.09 -16.38 6.90
C LEU A 22 -2.66 -16.35 6.36
N ILE A 23 -1.83 -17.30 6.79
CA ILE A 23 -0.52 -17.57 6.22
C ILE A 23 -0.51 -19.00 5.70
N PHE A 24 -0.47 -19.18 4.38
CA PHE A 24 -0.34 -20.48 3.75
C PHE A 24 1.14 -20.78 3.47
N PRO A 25 1.71 -21.86 4.03
CA PRO A 25 2.96 -22.42 3.51
C PRO A 25 2.75 -22.92 2.09
N LEU A 26 3.77 -22.80 1.25
CA LEU A 26 3.80 -23.44 -0.06
C LEU A 26 4.71 -24.66 -0.01
N ASN A 27 4.20 -25.79 -0.51
CA ASN A 27 4.99 -27.02 -0.61
C ASN A 27 5.96 -27.00 -1.79
N GLY A 28 6.73 -28.08 -1.99
CA GLY A 28 7.72 -28.21 -3.08
C GLY A 28 7.16 -28.11 -4.51
N SER A 29 5.82 -28.12 -4.67
CA SER A 29 5.12 -27.90 -5.94
C SER A 29 4.43 -26.52 -6.00
N ASN A 30 4.75 -25.60 -5.08
CA ASN A 30 4.14 -24.28 -4.91
C ASN A 30 2.62 -24.32 -4.65
N LEU A 31 2.12 -25.38 -4.03
CA LEU A 31 0.70 -25.47 -3.64
C LEU A 31 0.53 -25.06 -2.18
N PRO A 32 -0.54 -24.30 -1.84
CA PRO A 32 -0.87 -23.94 -0.46
C PRO A 32 -1.15 -25.15 0.43
N GLU A 33 -0.54 -25.17 1.61
CA GLU A 33 -0.82 -26.11 2.69
C GLU A 33 -1.74 -25.49 3.75
N THR A 34 -2.02 -26.23 4.84
CA THR A 34 -2.88 -25.74 5.93
C THR A 34 -2.36 -24.40 6.48
N PRO A 35 -3.21 -23.35 6.53
CA PRO A 35 -2.75 -22.04 6.96
C PRO A 35 -2.69 -21.92 8.48
N THR A 36 -1.75 -21.10 8.96
CA THR A 36 -1.88 -20.47 10.28
C THR A 36 -2.88 -19.33 10.16
N THR A 37 -3.70 -19.12 11.20
CA THR A 37 -4.74 -18.09 11.22
C THR A 37 -4.54 -17.08 12.35
N LEU A 38 -5.00 -15.85 12.12
CA LEU A 38 -5.11 -14.79 13.11
C LEU A 38 -6.46 -14.09 12.96
N ALA A 39 -7.22 -13.99 14.03
CA ALA A 39 -8.47 -13.21 14.04
C ALA A 39 -8.13 -11.71 14.07
N LEU A 40 -8.68 -10.95 13.13
CA LEU A 40 -8.45 -9.51 13.02
C LEU A 40 -9.51 -8.69 13.75
N GLY A 41 -10.75 -9.18 13.81
CA GLY A 41 -11.90 -8.39 14.30
C GLY A 41 -12.41 -7.32 13.32
N PHE A 42 -11.84 -7.25 12.11
CA PHE A 42 -12.24 -6.34 11.03
C PHE A 42 -11.97 -6.95 9.66
N ASN A 43 -12.61 -6.45 8.61
CA ASN A 43 -12.37 -6.97 7.27
C ASN A 43 -11.06 -6.41 6.70
N GLY A 44 -10.01 -7.23 6.68
CA GLY A 44 -8.76 -6.92 5.99
C GLY A 44 -8.96 -6.88 4.48
N MET A 45 -8.60 -5.76 3.86
CA MET A 45 -8.73 -5.49 2.42
C MET A 45 -7.41 -5.68 1.68
N CYS A 46 -6.28 -5.41 2.33
CA CYS A 46 -4.95 -5.55 1.76
C CYS A 46 -3.94 -6.02 2.81
N VAL A 47 -2.86 -6.62 2.35
CA VAL A 47 -1.72 -7.05 3.18
C VAL A 47 -0.44 -6.69 2.44
N GLU A 48 0.55 -6.18 3.16
CA GLU A 48 1.85 -5.81 2.62
C GLU A 48 2.99 -6.31 3.52
N LYS A 49 3.99 -6.95 2.91
CA LYS A 49 5.18 -7.43 3.62
C LYS A 49 6.14 -6.28 3.87
N ILE A 50 6.48 -6.07 5.14
CA ILE A 50 7.47 -5.06 5.55
C ILE A 50 8.82 -5.72 5.81
N SER A 51 8.82 -6.92 6.38
CA SER A 51 10.05 -7.71 6.56
C SER A 51 9.73 -9.19 6.71
N ASN A 52 10.77 -10.01 6.86
CA ASN A 52 10.61 -11.44 7.20
C ASN A 52 9.96 -11.68 8.58
N SER A 53 9.70 -10.64 9.37
CA SER A 53 9.03 -10.78 10.67
C SER A 53 7.81 -9.89 10.83
N ARG A 54 7.49 -9.05 9.84
CA ARG A 54 6.45 -8.01 9.97
C ARG A 54 5.63 -7.87 8.69
N LEU A 55 4.32 -7.72 8.88
CA LEU A 55 3.36 -7.38 7.85
C LEU A 55 2.54 -6.16 8.29
N ALA A 56 2.00 -5.42 7.35
CA ALA A 56 0.93 -4.46 7.57
C ALA A 56 -0.36 -4.95 6.89
N ILE A 57 -1.51 -4.66 7.51
CA ILE A 57 -2.84 -5.00 7.02
C ILE A 57 -3.69 -3.74 7.04
N GLY A 58 -4.23 -3.38 5.88
CA GLY A 58 -5.26 -2.35 5.74
C GLY A 58 -6.66 -2.97 5.68
N GLY A 59 -7.66 -2.23 6.11
CA GLY A 59 -9.03 -2.73 6.13
C GLY A 59 -10.08 -1.65 6.25
N ASN A 60 -11.32 -2.09 6.50
CA ASN A 60 -12.48 -1.20 6.66
C ASN A 60 -12.66 -0.64 8.07
N ASN A 61 -11.73 -0.93 8.99
CA ASN A 61 -11.78 -0.44 10.36
C ASN A 61 -11.21 0.97 10.52
N LEU A 62 -10.73 1.60 9.44
CA LEU A 62 -10.08 2.92 9.42
C LEU A 62 -8.65 2.91 9.99
N TYR A 63 -8.04 1.74 10.13
CA TYR A 63 -6.67 1.59 10.61
C TYR A 63 -5.80 0.86 9.59
N VAL A 64 -4.50 1.08 9.71
CA VAL A 64 -3.48 0.11 9.29
C VAL A 64 -2.93 -0.56 10.53
N SER A 65 -2.95 -1.89 10.53
CA SER A 65 -2.50 -2.72 11.65
C SER A 65 -1.24 -3.48 11.30
N PHE A 66 -0.30 -3.57 12.23
CA PHE A 66 0.95 -4.30 12.08
C PHE A 66 0.86 -5.67 12.76
N VAL A 67 1.37 -6.70 12.09
CA VAL A 67 1.36 -8.09 12.54
C VAL A 67 2.78 -8.60 12.74
N ASP A 68 3.03 -9.24 13.88
CA ASP A 68 4.25 -10.02 14.11
C ASP A 68 4.09 -11.43 13.51
N ILE A 69 4.98 -11.77 12.59
CA ILE A 69 5.08 -13.10 11.95
C ILE A 69 6.44 -13.77 12.21
N SER A 70 7.18 -13.33 13.23
CA SER A 70 8.46 -13.93 13.64
C SER A 70 8.29 -15.38 14.08
N ASN A 71 7.14 -15.71 14.69
CA ASN A 71 6.74 -17.06 15.04
C ASN A 71 5.42 -17.41 14.33
N LEU A 72 5.51 -18.24 13.29
CA LEU A 72 4.36 -18.63 12.47
C LEU A 72 3.35 -19.54 13.18
N ASN A 73 3.63 -19.97 14.42
CA ASN A 73 2.67 -20.67 15.27
C ASN A 73 1.99 -19.74 16.29
N ASN A 74 2.44 -18.49 16.41
CA ASN A 74 1.92 -17.52 17.37
C ASN A 74 1.96 -16.12 16.76
N LEU A 75 0.97 -15.84 15.91
CA LEU A 75 0.80 -14.54 15.26
C LEU A 75 0.16 -13.55 16.23
N SER A 76 0.50 -12.28 16.12
CA SER A 76 -0.14 -11.23 16.94
C SER A 76 -0.24 -9.89 16.21
N LEU A 77 -1.31 -9.16 16.50
CA LEU A 77 -1.37 -7.73 16.19
C LEU A 77 -0.53 -6.99 17.22
N ILE A 78 0.42 -6.17 16.75
CA ILE A 78 1.39 -5.50 17.63
C ILE A 78 1.22 -3.98 17.71
N GLY A 79 0.51 -3.38 16.76
CA GLY A 79 0.17 -1.97 16.79
C GLY A 79 -0.72 -1.58 15.62
N SER A 80 -1.25 -0.37 15.67
CA SER A 80 -2.07 0.19 14.60
C SER A 80 -2.04 1.71 14.61
N VAL A 81 -2.33 2.30 13.45
CA VAL A 81 -2.51 3.74 13.28
C VAL A 81 -3.88 4.01 12.69
N ILE A 82 -4.60 4.99 13.24
CA ILE A 82 -5.87 5.46 12.69
C ILE A 82 -5.59 6.39 11.51
N LEU A 83 -6.19 6.10 10.35
CA LEU A 83 -6.13 6.97 9.17
C LEU A 83 -7.45 7.71 8.93
N GLY A 84 -8.56 7.19 9.47
CA GLY A 84 -9.89 7.76 9.26
C GLY A 84 -10.58 7.27 7.98
N GLU A 85 -9.93 6.40 7.20
CA GLU A 85 -10.41 5.95 5.88
C GLU A 85 -10.30 4.43 5.69
N ILE A 86 -11.14 3.86 4.83
CA ILE A 86 -10.99 2.48 4.38
C ILE A 86 -9.69 2.37 3.56
N VAL A 87 -8.85 1.40 3.89
CA VAL A 87 -7.55 1.19 3.23
C VAL A 87 -7.63 0.04 2.24
N TYR A 88 -7.56 0.34 0.95
CA TYR A 88 -7.69 -0.65 -0.13
C TYR A 88 -6.38 -1.27 -0.58
N ALA A 89 -5.29 -0.53 -0.48
CA ALA A 89 -3.96 -1.03 -0.80
C ALA A 89 -2.90 -0.43 0.12
N LEU A 90 -1.83 -1.19 0.29
CA LEU A 90 -0.62 -0.79 0.99
C LEU A 90 0.55 -1.02 0.05
N TYR A 91 1.59 -0.21 0.19
CA TYR A 91 2.83 -0.38 -0.54
C TYR A 91 4.01 0.00 0.34
N TYR A 92 5.00 -0.90 0.41
CA TYR A 92 6.26 -0.69 1.09
C TYR A 92 7.44 -0.97 0.16
N THR A 93 8.51 -0.21 0.35
CA THR A 93 9.81 -0.44 -0.30
C THR A 93 10.91 -0.22 0.73
N GLU A 94 11.96 -1.04 0.70
CA GLU A 94 13.11 -0.86 1.60
C GLU A 94 13.77 0.52 1.45
N GLU A 95 13.61 1.17 0.29
CA GLU A 95 14.13 2.52 0.02
C GLU A 95 13.50 3.60 0.90
N SER A 96 12.26 3.43 1.38
CA SER A 96 11.66 4.40 2.30
C SER A 96 12.30 4.28 3.67
N GLY A 97 12.55 3.05 4.11
CA GLY A 97 13.05 2.74 5.43
C GLY A 97 11.90 2.54 6.42
N THR A 98 11.15 3.60 6.76
CA THR A 98 10.05 3.50 7.74
C THR A 98 8.72 4.07 7.25
N GLU A 99 8.63 4.54 6.01
CA GLU A 99 7.39 5.03 5.43
C GLU A 99 6.63 3.91 4.70
N LEU A 100 5.35 3.78 5.02
CA LEU A 100 4.38 2.90 4.39
C LEU A 100 3.32 3.76 3.70
N PHE A 101 3.03 3.43 2.45
CA PHE A 101 2.03 4.13 1.65
C PHE A 101 0.70 3.39 1.71
N ALA A 102 -0.40 4.12 1.88
CA ALA A 102 -1.75 3.57 1.98
C ALA A 102 -2.71 4.27 1.01
N ALA A 103 -3.55 3.49 0.34
CA ALA A 103 -4.58 3.98 -0.59
C ALA A 103 -5.91 4.05 0.16
N GLY A 104 -6.41 5.26 0.40
CA GLY A 104 -7.64 5.54 1.13
C GLY A 104 -8.77 5.93 0.21
N ASP A 105 -9.98 5.47 0.54
CA ASP A 105 -11.20 5.65 -0.27
C ASP A 105 -11.42 7.10 -0.72
N ASP A 106 -11.49 8.06 0.21
CA ASP A 106 -11.80 9.46 -0.12
C ASP A 106 -10.62 10.44 0.10
N ILE A 107 -9.45 9.95 0.51
CA ILE A 107 -8.26 10.77 0.82
C ILE A 107 -7.10 10.55 -0.18
N GLY A 108 -7.10 9.42 -0.90
CA GLY A 108 -6.05 9.10 -1.86
C GLY A 108 -4.82 8.50 -1.21
N LEU A 109 -3.63 9.05 -1.49
CA LEU A 109 -2.36 8.52 -0.98
C LEU A 109 -2.06 9.05 0.42
N MET A 110 -1.99 8.16 1.40
CA MET A 110 -1.65 8.43 2.80
C MET A 110 -0.27 7.88 3.13
N ILE A 111 0.47 8.56 4.00
CA ILE A 111 1.83 8.18 4.41
C ILE A 111 1.83 7.90 5.92
N ILE A 112 2.37 6.75 6.29
CA ILE A 112 2.51 6.28 7.67
C ILE A 112 4.00 6.11 7.97
N ASP A 113 4.46 6.62 9.11
CA ASP A 113 5.75 6.22 9.69
C ASP A 113 5.54 5.04 10.65
N PHE A 114 6.21 3.93 10.38
CA PHE A 114 6.19 2.74 11.23
C PHE A 114 7.51 2.52 11.97
N SER A 115 8.34 3.55 12.14
CA SER A 115 9.57 3.53 12.95
C SER A 115 9.39 2.86 14.32
N SER A 116 8.17 2.96 14.88
CA SER A 116 7.67 2.07 15.92
C SER A 116 6.48 1.24 15.44
N TYR A 117 6.63 -0.09 15.35
CA TYR A 117 5.52 -1.00 15.02
C TYR A 117 4.37 -0.99 16.03
N THR A 118 4.65 -0.65 17.29
CA THR A 118 3.65 -0.62 18.37
C THR A 118 2.94 0.72 18.49
N ASN A 119 3.54 1.78 17.95
CA ASN A 119 2.97 3.13 17.92
C ASN A 119 3.31 3.83 16.59
N PRO A 120 2.79 3.31 15.46
CA PRO A 120 2.98 3.94 14.16
C PRO A 120 2.26 5.30 14.10
N LEU A 121 2.74 6.19 13.24
CA LEU A 121 2.26 7.57 13.13
C LEU A 121 1.71 7.85 11.73
N TYR A 122 0.58 8.54 11.66
CA TYR A 122 0.06 9.06 10.40
C TYR A 122 0.73 10.41 10.11
N LEU A 123 1.50 10.47 9.03
CA LEU A 123 2.28 11.67 8.68
C LEU A 123 1.48 12.67 7.85
N GLY A 124 0.49 12.20 7.09
CA GLY A 124 -0.37 13.02 6.26
C GLY A 124 -0.72 12.34 4.94
N SER A 125 -1.37 13.09 4.06
CA SER A 125 -1.80 12.61 2.75
C SER A 125 -1.40 13.55 1.63
N MET A 126 -1.25 12.98 0.43
CA MET A 126 -1.05 13.73 -0.80
C MET A 126 -2.40 14.05 -1.43
N GLY A 127 -2.86 15.29 -1.24
CA GLY A 127 -4.07 15.81 -1.88
C GLY A 127 -3.77 16.64 -3.13
N SER A 128 -4.71 16.69 -4.07
CA SER A 128 -4.75 17.74 -5.10
C SER A 128 -5.68 18.87 -4.63
N THR A 129 -5.31 20.11 -4.94
CA THR A 129 -6.14 21.30 -4.68
C THR A 129 -7.40 21.36 -5.54
N THR A 130 -7.55 20.47 -6.52
CA THR A 130 -8.69 20.45 -7.46
C THR A 130 -9.55 19.20 -7.39
N SER A 131 -9.07 18.11 -6.76
CA SER A 131 -9.86 16.91 -6.45
C SER A 131 -9.07 15.98 -5.51
N ILE A 132 -9.72 15.40 -4.51
CA ILE A 132 -9.11 14.33 -3.72
C ILE A 132 -9.21 13.03 -4.54
N PRO A 133 -8.15 12.22 -4.71
CA PRO A 133 -8.24 10.96 -5.46
C PRO A 133 -8.93 9.86 -4.67
N ASP A 134 -9.64 8.95 -5.35
CA ASP A 134 -10.07 7.70 -4.72
C ASP A 134 -8.88 6.72 -4.70
N GLY A 135 -8.42 6.24 -3.56
CA GLY A 135 -7.24 5.37 -3.49
C GLY A 135 -7.58 3.88 -3.55
N TRP A 136 -7.35 3.21 -4.69
CA TRP A 136 -7.66 1.78 -4.86
C TRP A 136 -6.45 0.84 -4.94
N GLY A 137 -5.30 1.36 -5.39
CA GLY A 137 -4.11 0.59 -5.65
C GLY A 137 -2.88 1.50 -5.68
N ILE A 138 -1.74 0.98 -5.25
CA ILE A 138 -0.47 1.70 -5.21
C ILE A 138 0.60 0.84 -5.87
N ASP A 139 1.46 1.47 -6.67
CA ASP A 139 2.70 0.88 -7.16
C ASP A 139 3.79 1.98 -7.21
N LYS A 140 5.06 1.57 -7.25
CA LYS A 140 6.19 2.49 -7.46
C LYS A 140 6.89 2.15 -8.76
N LYS A 141 7.19 3.18 -9.53
CA LYS A 141 8.06 3.07 -10.70
C LYS A 141 9.11 4.16 -10.66
N GLU A 142 10.36 3.74 -10.49
CA GLU A 142 11.51 4.68 -10.40
C GLU A 142 11.24 5.69 -9.29
N ASP A 143 11.25 6.98 -9.60
CA ASP A 143 11.07 8.07 -8.64
C ASP A 143 9.60 8.50 -8.50
N TYR A 144 8.65 7.62 -8.86
CA TYR A 144 7.23 7.93 -8.84
C TYR A 144 6.39 6.90 -8.09
N ILE A 145 5.46 7.40 -7.28
CA ILE A 145 4.34 6.63 -6.73
C ILE A 145 3.14 6.78 -7.65
N LEU A 146 2.58 5.64 -8.07
CA LEU A 146 1.40 5.53 -8.90
C LEU A 146 0.22 5.15 -8.01
N LEU A 147 -0.82 5.98 -7.98
CA LEU A 147 -2.06 5.73 -7.25
C LEU A 147 -3.21 5.53 -8.26
N ALA A 148 -3.90 4.40 -8.17
CA ALA A 148 -5.12 4.16 -8.92
C ALA A 148 -6.28 4.95 -8.30
N GLY A 149 -6.66 6.05 -8.96
CA GLY A 149 -7.67 7.05 -8.60
C GLY A 149 -9.13 6.67 -8.84
N GLY A 150 -9.44 5.39 -9.07
CA GLY A 150 -10.76 4.93 -9.49
C GLY A 150 -11.24 5.61 -10.78
N SER A 151 -12.41 6.25 -10.73
CA SER A 151 -13.00 6.96 -11.88
C SER A 151 -12.19 8.20 -12.32
N ARG A 152 -11.28 8.68 -11.47
CA ARG A 152 -10.46 9.88 -11.69
C ARG A 152 -9.13 9.57 -12.40
N GLY A 153 -8.85 8.31 -12.71
CA GLY A 153 -7.68 7.89 -13.49
C GLY A 153 -6.50 7.44 -12.63
N VAL A 154 -5.27 7.72 -13.07
CA VAL A 154 -4.04 7.40 -12.31
C VAL A 154 -3.39 8.71 -11.88
N PHE A 155 -3.03 8.79 -10.60
CA PHE A 155 -2.30 9.90 -10.00
C PHE A 155 -0.84 9.49 -9.89
N ILE A 156 0.06 10.40 -10.24
CA ILE A 156 1.50 10.18 -10.26
C ILE A 156 2.11 11.22 -9.33
N TYR A 157 2.78 10.76 -8.28
CA TYR A 157 3.46 11.61 -7.31
C TYR A 157 4.96 11.37 -7.42
N ASN A 158 5.75 12.43 -7.27
CA ASN A 158 7.18 12.25 -7.07
C ASN A 158 7.41 11.57 -5.70
N TYR A 159 8.28 10.56 -5.67
CA TYR A 159 8.55 9.76 -4.49
C TYR A 159 9.15 10.59 -3.35
N ASP A 160 10.12 11.46 -3.65
CA ASP A 160 10.77 12.32 -2.65
C ASP A 160 9.80 13.34 -2.07
N ASP A 161 8.87 13.88 -2.88
CA ASP A 161 7.80 14.75 -2.40
C ASP A 161 6.93 14.02 -1.36
N CYS A 162 6.61 12.74 -1.58
CA CYS A 162 5.87 11.96 -0.60
C CYS A 162 6.65 11.74 0.70
N LEU A 163 7.97 11.54 0.62
CA LEU A 163 8.84 11.38 1.79
C LEU A 163 9.12 12.71 2.53
N SER A 164 8.96 13.86 1.87
CA SER A 164 9.15 15.16 2.54
C SER A 164 8.21 15.36 3.73
N LEU A 165 7.04 14.71 3.73
CA LEU A 165 6.11 14.70 4.86
C LEU A 165 6.69 14.07 6.13
N SER A 166 7.65 13.14 6.00
CA SER A 166 8.36 12.54 7.14
C SER A 166 9.57 13.36 7.59
N ARG A 167 10.00 14.35 6.80
CA ARG A 167 11.23 15.14 7.02
C ARG A 167 10.99 16.63 6.74
N PRO A 168 10.31 17.36 7.64
CA PRO A 168 9.99 18.78 7.44
C PRO A 168 11.22 19.70 7.28
N ASP A 169 12.42 19.23 7.65
CA ASP A 169 13.68 19.96 7.51
C ASP A 169 14.31 19.86 6.10
N LEU A 170 13.80 19.01 5.22
CA LEU A 170 14.20 18.97 3.81
C LEU A 170 13.48 20.08 3.06
N GLU A 171 14.25 21.11 2.69
CA GLU A 171 13.79 22.22 1.87
C GLU A 171 13.13 21.69 0.60
N ILE A 172 11.80 21.85 0.50
CA ILE A 172 11.04 21.54 -0.71
C ILE A 172 11.51 22.54 -1.77
N SER A 173 12.47 22.15 -2.60
CA SER A 173 12.81 22.89 -3.82
C SER A 173 11.53 22.95 -4.65
N GLY A 174 10.83 24.08 -4.58
CA GLY A 174 9.48 24.28 -5.07
C GLY A 174 9.30 23.84 -6.53
N TYR A 175 8.90 22.58 -6.69
CA TYR A 175 8.28 22.09 -7.91
C TYR A 175 6.87 21.65 -7.57
N THR A 176 5.95 22.50 -8.00
CA THR A 176 4.55 22.21 -8.23
C THR A 176 4.37 20.77 -8.71
N ILE A 177 3.62 20.00 -7.93
CA ILE A 177 3.08 18.67 -8.23
C ILE A 177 2.86 18.53 -9.75
N ALA A 178 3.75 17.81 -10.44
CA ALA A 178 3.61 17.52 -11.86
C ALA A 178 2.55 16.42 -12.04
N LEU A 179 1.29 16.80 -11.94
CA LEU A 179 0.15 15.90 -12.06
C LEU A 179 -0.10 15.56 -13.53
N ILE A 180 0.38 14.40 -13.99
CA ILE A 180 0.04 13.91 -15.33
C ILE A 180 -1.19 13.00 -15.20
N LEU A 181 -2.38 13.58 -15.39
CA LEU A 181 -3.62 12.82 -15.55
C LEU A 181 -3.62 12.15 -16.92
N VAL A 182 -3.33 10.84 -16.95
CA VAL A 182 -3.50 10.04 -18.16
C VAL A 182 -4.81 9.27 -18.05
N SER A 183 -5.80 9.67 -18.84
CA SER A 183 -7.03 8.88 -18.98
C SER A 183 -6.78 7.64 -19.85
N LEU A 184 -7.56 6.57 -19.66
CA LEU A 184 -7.55 5.37 -20.51
C LEU A 184 -7.72 5.71 -22.01
N ILE A 185 -8.45 6.79 -22.33
CA ILE A 185 -8.61 7.33 -23.69
C ILE A 185 -7.26 7.89 -24.22
N GLY A 186 -6.49 8.55 -23.37
CA GLY A 186 -5.15 9.05 -23.69
C GLY A 186 -4.16 7.93 -24.01
N ILE A 187 -4.21 6.82 -23.26
CA ILE A 187 -3.39 5.62 -23.53
C ILE A 187 -3.78 5.01 -24.88
N CYS A 188 -5.07 4.86 -25.18
CA CYS A 188 -5.55 4.38 -26.48
C CYS A 188 -5.09 5.28 -27.64
N LEU A 189 -5.11 6.61 -27.49
CA LEU A 189 -4.64 7.54 -28.53
C LEU A 189 -3.13 7.50 -28.74
N LEU A 190 -2.34 7.29 -27.67
CA LEU A 190 -0.89 7.10 -27.77
C LEU A 190 -0.53 5.78 -28.44
N MET A 191 -1.29 4.71 -28.18
CA MET A 191 -1.11 3.42 -28.86
C MET A 191 -1.50 3.49 -30.35
N VAL A 192 -2.60 4.17 -30.69
CA VAL A 192 -3.00 4.38 -32.09
C VAL A 192 -1.98 5.24 -32.87
N ARG A 193 -1.33 6.21 -32.22
CA ARG A 193 -0.24 6.99 -32.84
C ARG A 193 1.02 6.17 -33.10
N ARG A 194 1.31 5.12 -32.31
CA ARG A 194 2.42 4.20 -32.58
C ARG A 194 2.15 3.24 -33.74
N ILE A 195 0.89 2.90 -33.99
CA ILE A 195 0.51 1.99 -35.10
C ILE A 195 0.59 2.69 -36.47
N LYS A 196 0.46 4.03 -36.54
CA LYS A 196 0.57 4.79 -37.80
C LYS A 196 2.01 5.13 -38.23
N LYS A 197 3.04 4.65 -37.52
CA LYS A 197 4.46 4.92 -37.83
C LYS A 197 5.22 3.70 -38.37
N TYR A 198 4.52 2.64 -38.76
CA TYR A 198 5.06 1.52 -39.53
C TYR A 198 4.27 1.35 -40.83
#